data_AF-V4BNX0-F1
#
_entry.id   AF-V4BNX0-F1
#
_cell.length_a   1.000
_cell.length_b   1.000
_cell.length_c   1.000
_cell.angle_alpha   90.00
_cell.angle_beta   90.00
_cell.angle_gamma   90.00
#
_symmetry.space_group_name_H-M   'P 1'
#
loop_
_entity.id
_entity.type
_entity.pdbx_description
1 polymer ?
#
loop_
_entity_poly.entity_id
_entity_poly.type
_entity_poly.pdbx_seq_one_letter_code
_entity_poly.pdbx_strand_id
1 'polypeptide(L)'
;MISHCIFFSLTKPQSFADCVGDELPVGWEETYDPSIGVYYINHIQQTNQVEDPRLQWRQQQEVMLKEYLVTAQDDLEVSCLFFDHIRLELCDLIYMKQLDI
;
A
#
# COMPACT_ATOMS: atom_id res chain seq x y z
N MET A 1 27.31 -3.05 30.54
CA MET A 1 27.45 -3.01 29.07
C MET A 1 27.25 -4.42 28.51
N ILE A 2 26.04 -4.98 28.68
CA ILE A 2 25.70 -6.29 28.14
C ILE A 2 24.70 -6.02 27.01
N SER A 3 25.26 -5.96 25.81
CA SER A 3 24.66 -6.48 24.59
C SER A 3 23.20 -6.13 24.29
N HIS A 4 22.96 -4.85 23.98
CA HIS A 4 21.81 -4.44 23.14
C HIS A 4 21.87 -5.02 21.71
N CYS A 5 22.90 -5.79 21.36
CA CYS A 5 23.11 -6.32 20.01
C CYS A 5 22.71 -7.80 19.82
N ILE A 6 22.25 -8.52 20.87
CA ILE A 6 21.95 -9.97 20.76
C ILE A 6 20.43 -10.26 20.68
N PHE A 7 19.54 -9.26 20.83
CA PHE A 7 18.09 -9.53 20.94
C PHE A 7 17.28 -9.48 19.63
N PHE A 8 17.87 -9.12 18.48
CA PHE A 8 17.07 -8.80 17.28
C PHE A 8 16.84 -9.94 16.27
N SER A 9 17.37 -11.16 16.46
CA SER A 9 17.35 -12.17 15.38
C SER A 9 17.21 -13.62 15.85
N LEU A 10 16.24 -13.94 16.70
CA LEU A 10 16.02 -15.35 17.11
C LEU A 10 14.95 -16.09 16.28
N THR A 11 14.13 -15.41 15.48
CA THR A 11 13.07 -16.04 14.69
C THR A 11 12.87 -15.34 13.35
N LYS A 12 12.88 -16.12 12.26
CA LYS A 12 12.60 -15.66 10.90
C LYS A 12 11.22 -14.93 10.84
N PRO A 13 11.08 -13.84 10.08
CA PRO A 13 9.84 -13.07 10.02
C PRO A 13 8.65 -13.94 9.58
N GLN A 14 7.49 -13.75 10.19
CA GLN A 14 6.30 -14.55 9.87
C GLN A 14 5.60 -14.05 8.60
N SER A 15 5.72 -12.75 8.31
CA SER A 15 5.10 -12.12 7.15
C SER A 15 6.09 -11.19 6.45
N PHE A 16 5.72 -10.78 5.23
CA PHE A 16 6.49 -9.76 4.49
C PHE A 16 6.52 -8.40 5.19
N ALA A 17 5.54 -8.09 6.03
CA ALA A 17 5.50 -6.83 6.78
C ALA A 17 6.55 -6.78 7.90
N ASP A 18 6.99 -7.95 8.39
CA ASP A 18 7.97 -8.07 9.48
C ASP A 18 9.41 -8.21 8.96
N CYS A 19 9.60 -8.29 7.64
CA CYS A 19 10.92 -8.47 7.05
C CYS A 19 11.77 -7.21 7.20
N VAL A 20 12.99 -7.37 7.70
CA VAL A 20 13.97 -6.27 7.83
C VAL A 20 15.19 -6.58 6.95
N GLY A 21 15.59 -5.61 6.14
CA GLY A 21 16.72 -5.78 5.21
C GLY A 21 16.46 -6.91 4.21
N ASP A 22 17.39 -7.87 4.16
CA ASP A 22 17.39 -8.97 3.19
C ASP A 22 16.77 -10.27 3.75
N GLU A 23 16.06 -10.21 4.87
CA GLU A 23 15.36 -11.38 5.41
C GLU A 23 14.12 -11.73 4.60
N LEU A 24 13.90 -13.03 4.39
CA LEU A 24 12.68 -13.57 3.77
C LEU A 24 11.77 -14.17 4.86
N PRO A 25 10.44 -14.16 4.67
CA PRO A 25 9.53 -14.74 5.64
C PRO A 25 9.62 -16.27 5.71
N VAL A 26 9.08 -16.85 6.77
CA VAL A 26 9.02 -18.31 6.94
C VAL A 26 8.42 -18.98 5.70
N GLY A 27 9.06 -20.06 5.26
CA GLY A 27 8.68 -20.79 4.05
C GLY A 27 9.31 -20.26 2.76
N TRP A 28 9.95 -19.09 2.76
CA TRP A 28 10.67 -18.58 1.60
C TRP A 28 12.17 -18.81 1.68
N GLU A 29 12.80 -19.16 0.57
CA GLU A 29 14.24 -19.40 0.47
C GLU A 29 14.80 -18.71 -0.78
N GLU A 30 15.97 -18.07 -0.63
CA GLU A 30 16.72 -17.52 -1.76
C GLU A 30 17.75 -18.57 -2.19
N THR A 31 17.82 -18.85 -3.48
CA THR A 31 18.75 -19.83 -4.06
C THR A 31 19.42 -19.24 -5.30
N TYR A 32 20.64 -19.68 -5.57
CA TYR A 32 21.39 -19.31 -6.76
C TYR A 32 21.54 -20.51 -7.69
N ASP A 33 21.23 -20.32 -8.96
CA ASP A 33 21.54 -21.26 -10.03
C ASP A 33 22.46 -20.60 -11.08
N PRO A 34 23.51 -21.27 -11.58
CA PRO A 34 24.45 -20.68 -12.53
C PRO A 34 23.85 -20.22 -13.87
N SER A 35 22.70 -20.75 -14.27
CA SER A 35 22.06 -20.46 -15.56
C SER A 35 21.06 -19.30 -15.49
N ILE A 36 20.25 -19.25 -14.42
CA ILE A 36 19.18 -18.25 -14.24
C ILE A 36 19.54 -17.14 -13.24
N GLY A 37 20.54 -17.37 -12.39
CA GLY A 37 20.93 -16.46 -11.31
C GLY A 37 20.17 -16.71 -10.01
N VAL A 38 19.92 -15.65 -9.25
CA VAL A 38 19.17 -15.72 -7.99
C VAL A 38 17.69 -15.91 -8.28
N TYR A 39 17.06 -16.84 -7.58
CA TYR A 39 15.62 -17.09 -7.61
C TYR A 39 15.12 -17.45 -6.21
N TYR A 40 13.81 -17.41 -6.03
CA TYR A 40 13.13 -17.56 -4.75
C TYR A 40 12.21 -18.78 -4.78
N ILE A 41 12.26 -19.57 -3.72
CA ILE A 41 11.46 -20.78 -3.52
C ILE A 41 10.46 -20.52 -2.40
N ASN A 42 9.19 -20.76 -2.67
CA ASN A 42 8.12 -20.75 -1.68
C ASN A 42 7.74 -22.20 -1.33
N HIS A 43 8.20 -22.65 -0.17
CA HIS A 43 7.92 -23.99 0.37
C HIS A 43 6.49 -24.16 0.88
N ILE A 44 5.74 -23.08 1.10
CA ILE A 44 4.34 -23.17 1.53
C ILE A 44 3.44 -23.42 0.31
N GLN A 45 3.68 -22.68 -0.76
CA GLN A 45 2.91 -22.77 -2.00
C GLN A 45 3.50 -23.76 -3.01
N GLN A 46 4.69 -24.30 -2.73
CA GLN A 46 5.43 -25.21 -3.62
C GLN A 46 5.69 -24.59 -5.00
N THR A 47 6.08 -23.31 -5.01
CA THR A 47 6.35 -22.53 -6.23
C THR A 47 7.75 -21.92 -6.21
N ASN A 48 8.29 -21.67 -7.40
CA ASN A 48 9.57 -21.01 -7.59
C ASN A 48 9.36 -19.79 -8.50
N GLN A 49 10.07 -18.71 -8.25
CA GLN A 49 9.99 -17.47 -9.02
C GLN A 49 11.33 -16.76 -9.10
N VAL A 50 11.56 -15.97 -10.14
CA VAL A 50 12.80 -15.20 -10.30
C VAL A 50 12.69 -13.85 -9.59
N GLU A 51 11.51 -13.26 -9.61
CA GLU A 51 11.24 -11.96 -9.00
C GLU A 51 11.25 -12.05 -7.47
N ASP A 52 11.86 -11.04 -6.84
CA ASP A 52 11.90 -10.95 -5.39
C ASP A 52 10.47 -10.77 -4.81
N PRO A 53 10.00 -11.71 -3.98
CA PRO A 53 8.64 -11.65 -3.42
C PRO A 53 8.44 -10.44 -2.50
N ARG A 54 9.50 -9.90 -1.90
CA ARG A 54 9.43 -8.68 -1.07
C ARG A 54 9.13 -7.45 -1.92
N LEU A 55 9.70 -7.39 -3.13
CA LEU A 55 9.44 -6.31 -4.08
C LEU A 55 8.00 -6.38 -4.60
N GLN A 56 7.55 -7.58 -4.97
CA GLN A 56 6.16 -7.80 -5.39
C GLN A 56 5.18 -7.39 -4.29
N TRP A 57 5.42 -7.82 -3.05
CA TRP A 57 4.57 -7.45 -1.92
C TRP A 57 4.54 -5.93 -1.71
N ARG A 58 5.71 -5.26 -1.73
CA ARG A 58 5.79 -3.80 -1.58
C ARG A 58 5.02 -3.06 -2.69
N GLN A 59 5.18 -3.51 -3.94
CA GLN A 59 4.46 -2.93 -5.08
C GLN A 59 2.95 -3.09 -4.93
N GLN A 60 2.48 -4.26 -4.50
CA GLN A 60 1.06 -4.49 -4.23
C GLN A 60 0.53 -3.54 -3.14
N GLN A 61 1.27 -3.37 -2.04
CA GLN A 61 0.88 -2.42 -0.99
C GLN A 61 0.82 -0.98 -1.51
N GLU A 62 1.79 -0.58 -2.33
CA GLU A 62 1.81 0.75 -2.93
C GLU A 62 0.62 0.99 -3.88
N VAL A 63 0.27 0.00 -4.71
CA VAL A 63 -0.90 0.07 -5.61
C VAL A 63 -2.18 0.22 -4.80
N MET A 64 -2.39 -0.62 -3.78
CA MET A 64 -3.59 -0.55 -2.94
C MET A 64 -3.74 0.83 -2.28
N LEU A 65 -2.65 1.39 -1.77
CA LEU A 65 -2.67 2.71 -1.15
C LEU A 65 -2.97 3.81 -2.17
N LYS A 66 -2.39 3.73 -3.38
CA LYS A 66 -2.67 4.68 -4.46
C LYS A 66 -4.12 4.64 -4.89
N GLU A 67 -4.68 3.44 -5.07
CA GLU A 67 -6.09 3.27 -5.42
C GLU A 67 -7.01 3.89 -4.35
N TYR A 68 -6.73 3.63 -3.07
CA TYR A 68 -7.47 4.25 -1.98
C TYR A 68 -7.41 5.78 -2.02
N LEU A 69 -6.22 6.35 -2.23
CA LEU A 69 -6.04 7.81 -2.29
C LEU A 69 -6.79 8.43 -3.47
N VAL A 70 -6.77 7.78 -4.64
CA VAL A 70 -7.50 8.23 -5.82
C VAL A 70 -9.00 8.23 -5.53
N THR A 71 -9.55 7.13 -5.00
CA THR A 71 -10.98 7.06 -4.65
C THR A 71 -11.36 8.14 -3.64
N ALA A 72 -10.56 8.33 -2.59
CA ALA A 72 -10.82 9.38 -1.60
C ALA A 72 -10.78 10.79 -2.20
N GLN A 73 -9.90 11.02 -3.18
CA GLN A 73 -9.83 12.29 -3.90
C GLN A 73 -11.07 12.51 -4.77
N ASP A 74 -11.50 11.48 -5.52
CA ASP A 74 -12.70 11.54 -6.36
C ASP A 74 -13.94 11.81 -5.51
N ASP A 75 -14.09 11.12 -4.38
CA ASP A 75 -15.21 11.31 -3.44
C ASP A 75 -15.25 12.75 -2.88
N LEU A 76 -14.08 13.32 -2.58
CA LEU A 76 -13.97 14.68 -2.09
C LEU A 76 -14.30 15.69 -3.19
N GLU A 77 -13.86 15.45 -4.43
CA GLU A 77 -14.17 16.30 -5.57
C GLU A 77 -15.68 16.34 -5.84
N VAL A 78 -16.32 15.18 -5.88
CA VAL A 78 -17.79 15.07 -6.03
C VAL A 78 -18.50 15.83 -4.91
N SER A 79 -18.06 15.65 -3.68
CA SER A 79 -18.63 16.36 -2.52
C SER A 79 -18.46 17.88 -2.65
N CYS A 80 -17.28 18.34 -3.08
CA CYS A 80 -17.00 19.75 -3.28
C CYS A 80 -17.94 20.36 -4.34
N LEU A 81 -18.07 19.70 -5.49
CA LEU A 81 -18.98 20.13 -6.56
C LEU A 81 -20.42 20.19 -6.09
N PHE A 82 -20.85 19.24 -5.26
CA PHE A 82 -22.19 19.24 -4.67
C PHE A 82 -22.42 20.44 -3.75
N PHE A 83 -21.46 20.75 -2.86
CA PHE A 83 -21.59 21.91 -1.98
C PHE A 83 -21.50 23.24 -2.74
N ASP A 84 -20.66 23.33 -3.76
CA ASP A 84 -20.59 24.51 -4.64
C ASP A 84 -21.91 24.74 -5.37
N HIS A 85 -22.55 23.67 -5.85
CA HIS A 85 -23.87 23.74 -6.48
C HIS A 85 -24.93 24.25 -5.50
N ILE A 86 -25.02 23.67 -4.30
CA ILE A 86 -25.95 24.13 -3.25
C ILE A 86 -25.70 25.59 -2.89
N ARG A 87 -24.42 25.99 -2.76
CA ARG A 87 -24.07 27.38 -2.44
C ARG A 87 -24.61 28.32 -3.51
N LEU A 88 -24.45 27.99 -4.79
CA LEU A 88 -24.96 28.82 -5.90
C LEU A 88 -26.49 28.91 -5.87
N GLU A 89 -27.20 27.80 -5.69
CA GLU A 89 -28.68 27.82 -5.58
C GLU A 89 -29.16 28.69 -4.40
N LEU A 90 -28.49 28.59 -3.25
CA LEU A 90 -28.81 29.43 -2.10
C LEU A 90 -28.52 30.91 -2.37
N CYS A 91 -27.40 31.24 -3.02
CA CYS A 91 -27.09 32.62 -3.41
C CYS A 91 -28.16 33.19 -4.34
N ASP A 92 -28.60 32.41 -5.33
CA ASP A 92 -29.66 32.83 -6.26
C ASP A 92 -30.99 33.05 -5.53
N LEU A 93 -31.38 32.12 -4.65
CA LEU A 93 -32.59 32.26 -3.83
C LEU A 93 -32.54 33.50 -2.93
N ILE A 94 -31.39 33.80 -2.33
CA ILE A 94 -31.20 35.00 -1.50
C ILE A 94 -31.32 36.25 -2.36
N TYR A 95 -30.68 36.28 -3.52
CA TYR A 95 -30.73 37.41 -4.44
C TYR A 95 -32.16 37.70 -4.92
N MET A 96 -32.91 36.66 -5.29
CA MET A 96 -34.31 36.80 -5.69
C MET A 96 -35.19 37.33 -4.55
N LYS A 97 -35.00 36.84 -3.32
CA LYS A 97 -35.72 37.35 -2.15
C LYS A 97 -35.39 38.80 -1.81
N GLN A 98 -34.16 39.24 -2.05
CA GLN A 98 -33.71 40.59 -1.72
C GLN A 98 -34.11 41.63 -2.77
N LEU A 99 -34.52 41.18 -3.96
CA LEU A 99 -35.08 42.01 -5.02
C LEU A 99 -36.60 42.20 -4.95
N ASP A 100 -37.28 41.65 -3.92
CA ASP A 100 -38.74 41.68 -3.74
C ASP A 100 -39.52 41.34 -5.04
N ILE A 101 -39.12 40.27 -5.74
CA ILE A 101 -39.93 39.57 -6.75
C ILE A 101 -40.59 38.34 -6.11
#